data_AF-A0A923NRK1-F1
#
_entry.id   AF-A0A923NRK1-F1
#
_cell.length_a   1.000
_cell.length_b   1.000
_cell.length_c   1.000
_cell.angle_alpha   90.00
_cell.angle_beta   90.00
_cell.angle_gamma   90.00
#
_symmetry.space_group_name_H-M   'P 1'
#
loop_
_entity.id
_entity.type
_entity.pdbx_description
1 polymer ?
#
loop_
_entity_poly.entity_id
_entity_poly.type
_entity_poly.pdbx_seq_one_letter_code
_entity_poly.pdbx_strand_id
1 'polypeptide(L)'
;MMKKVKDERVVQTTNKILSEAYFVIMLLLIVSIVVKTYVMGEPFTHYITEIGVIIVSAIYIAIRSMLTGNNLMDTSKRNKILTVFAILGLSLVVTASNGVKNYSNYGEQYSGIFDFHFLAVLAVTFLSSAALISIVLLFIYICHIRGQRKLEKQIRYDDDEE
;
A
#
# COMPACT_ATOMS: atom_id res chain seq x y z
N MET A 1 -3.00 -39.08 -18.03
CA MET A 1 -4.09 -38.26 -17.47
C MET A 1 -4.12 -36.95 -18.27
N MET A 2 -5.11 -36.77 -19.14
CA MET A 2 -5.15 -35.67 -20.12
C MET A 2 -5.41 -34.34 -19.39
N LYS A 3 -4.45 -33.40 -19.46
CA LYS A 3 -4.59 -32.03 -18.94
C LYS A 3 -5.77 -31.40 -19.71
N LYS A 4 -6.92 -31.19 -19.07
CA LYS A 4 -8.02 -30.45 -19.69
C LYS A 4 -7.54 -29.02 -19.90
N VAL A 5 -7.18 -28.67 -21.13
CA VAL A 5 -6.87 -27.29 -21.51
C VAL A 5 -8.12 -26.47 -21.19
N LYS A 6 -8.00 -25.61 -20.18
CA LYS A 6 -9.07 -24.72 -19.76
C LYS A 6 -9.06 -23.55 -20.73
N ASP A 7 -10.20 -23.28 -21.37
CA ASP A 7 -10.30 -22.18 -22.33
C ASP A 7 -9.89 -20.86 -21.67
N GLU A 8 -8.85 -20.22 -22.20
CA GLU A 8 -8.30 -18.97 -21.71
C GLU A 8 -9.35 -17.85 -21.68
N ARG A 9 -10.31 -17.87 -22.62
CA ARG A 9 -11.39 -16.87 -22.67
C ARG A 9 -12.31 -16.98 -21.47
N VAL A 10 -12.62 -18.21 -21.04
CA VAL A 10 -13.43 -18.46 -19.84
C VAL A 10 -12.68 -18.01 -18.59
N VAL A 11 -11.37 -18.26 -18.52
CA VAL A 11 -10.53 -17.82 -17.40
C VAL A 11 -10.44 -16.29 -17.33
N GLN A 12 -10.21 -15.61 -18.46
CA GLN A 12 -10.16 -14.14 -18.52
C GLN A 12 -11.49 -13.51 -18.10
N THR A 13 -12.60 -14.04 -18.60
CA THR A 13 -13.95 -13.54 -18.24
C THR A 13 -14.22 -13.74 -16.75
N THR A 14 -13.87 -14.91 -16.20
CA THR A 14 -14.04 -15.19 -14.76
C THR A 14 -13.21 -14.24 -13.90
N ASN A 15 -11.93 -14.02 -14.26
CA ASN A 15 -11.05 -13.09 -13.54
C ASN A 15 -11.58 -11.65 -13.60
N LYS A 16 -12.15 -11.22 -14.72
CA LYS A 16 -12.78 -9.91 -14.86
C LYS A 16 -13.97 -9.75 -13.91
N ILE A 17 -14.89 -10.72 -13.88
CA ILE A 17 -16.05 -10.70 -12.97
C ILE A 17 -15.60 -10.67 -11.51
N LEU A 18 -14.60 -11.47 -11.14
CA LEU A 18 -14.01 -11.45 -9.80
C LEU A 18 -13.42 -10.09 -9.43
N SER A 19 -12.73 -9.43 -10.37
CA SER A 19 -12.16 -8.10 -10.15
C SER A 19 -13.22 -7.02 -9.96
N GLU A 20 -14.32 -7.09 -10.73
CA GLU A 20 -15.46 -6.17 -10.60
C GLU A 20 -16.20 -6.41 -9.28
N ALA A 21 -16.41 -7.67 -8.89
CA ALA A 21 -17.01 -8.02 -7.60
C ALA A 21 -16.15 -7.52 -6.43
N TYR A 22 -14.82 -7.68 -6.51
CA TYR A 22 -13.90 -7.13 -5.51
C TYR A 22 -14.00 -5.60 -5.42
N PHE A 23 -14.04 -4.91 -6.55
CA PHE A 23 -14.22 -3.46 -6.59
C PHE A 23 -15.52 -3.00 -5.91
N VAL A 24 -16.64 -3.69 -6.20
CA VAL A 24 -17.93 -3.41 -5.56
C VAL A 24 -17.86 -3.62 -4.04
N ILE A 25 -17.26 -4.72 -3.58
CA ILE A 25 -17.11 -5.00 -2.14
C ILE A 25 -16.26 -3.91 -1.46
N MET A 26 -15.16 -3.49 -2.08
CA MET A 26 -14.31 -2.42 -1.55
C MET A 26 -15.06 -1.09 -1.47
N LEU A 27 -15.86 -0.76 -2.48
CA LEU A 27 -16.71 0.42 -2.47
C LEU A 27 -17.74 0.36 -1.34
N LEU A 28 -18.38 -0.79 -1.13
CA LEU A 28 -19.34 -0.98 -0.04
C LEU A 28 -18.69 -0.83 1.34
N LEU A 29 -17.47 -1.33 1.54
CA LEU A 29 -16.72 -1.13 2.79
C LEU A 29 -16.41 0.35 3.04
N ILE A 30 -16.02 1.09 2.00
CA ILE A 30 -15.76 2.54 2.10
C ILE A 30 -17.06 3.28 2.44
N VAL A 31 -18.16 2.97 1.76
CA VAL A 31 -19.48 3.56 2.06
C VAL A 31 -19.90 3.23 3.49
N SER A 32 -19.67 2.00 3.96
CA SER A 32 -19.94 1.60 5.35
C SER A 32 -19.19 2.48 6.34
N ILE A 33 -17.88 2.70 6.13
CA ILE A 33 -17.06 3.59 6.97
C ILE A 33 -17.64 5.01 6.96
N VAL A 34 -17.93 5.58 5.78
CA VAL A 34 -18.48 6.94 5.65
C VAL A 34 -19.81 7.08 6.40
N VAL A 35 -20.73 6.12 6.25
CA VAL A 35 -22.02 6.14 6.95
C VAL A 35 -21.81 6.04 8.47
N LYS A 36 -20.96 5.13 8.95
CA LYS A 36 -20.67 5.00 10.38
C LYS A 36 -20.05 6.27 10.96
N THR A 37 -19.13 6.91 10.23
CA THR A 37 -18.44 8.12 10.67
C THR A 37 -19.36 9.35 10.65
N TYR A 38 -20.08 9.60 9.56
CA TYR A 38 -20.80 10.87 9.36
C TYR A 38 -22.29 10.82 9.64
N VAL A 39 -22.94 9.68 9.41
CA VAL A 39 -24.39 9.52 9.63
C VAL A 39 -24.67 9.03 11.04
N MET A 40 -23.90 8.03 11.49
CA MET A 40 -24.09 7.41 12.82
C MET A 40 -23.24 8.06 13.92
N GLY A 41 -22.19 8.79 13.57
CA GLY A 41 -21.30 9.45 14.55
C GLY A 41 -20.54 8.47 15.45
N GLU A 42 -20.34 7.23 14.99
CA GLU A 42 -19.74 6.17 15.78
C GLU A 42 -18.23 6.37 15.94
N PRO A 43 -17.65 6.02 17.12
CA PRO A 43 -16.23 6.14 17.34
C PRO A 43 -15.45 5.11 16.51
N PHE A 44 -14.14 5.37 16.33
CA PHE A 44 -13.22 4.59 15.50
C PHE A 44 -13.32 3.07 15.69
N THR A 45 -13.56 2.63 16.92
CA THR A 45 -13.69 1.22 17.31
C THR A 45 -14.71 0.44 16.47
N HIS A 46 -15.79 1.08 16.03
CA HIS A 46 -16.92 0.42 15.35
C HIS A 46 -16.69 0.13 13.87
N TYR A 47 -15.60 0.63 13.28
CA TYR A 47 -15.24 0.36 11.88
C TYR A 47 -13.78 -0.11 11.73
N ILE A 48 -13.17 -0.57 12.83
CA ILE A 48 -11.85 -1.23 12.80
C ILE A 48 -11.89 -2.47 11.90
N THR A 49 -12.99 -3.21 11.88
CA THR A 49 -13.09 -4.44 11.09
C THR A 49 -13.08 -4.16 9.59
N GLU A 50 -13.78 -3.14 9.12
CA GLU A 50 -13.79 -2.72 7.72
C GLU A 50 -12.40 -2.25 7.29
N ILE A 51 -11.76 -1.42 8.11
CA ILE A 51 -10.38 -0.99 7.88
C ILE A 51 -9.44 -2.21 7.84
N GLY A 52 -9.59 -3.15 8.77
CA GLY A 52 -8.82 -4.37 8.83
C GLY A 52 -8.95 -5.22 7.56
N VAL A 53 -10.18 -5.42 7.07
CA VAL A 53 -10.43 -6.18 5.83
C VAL A 53 -9.80 -5.48 4.61
N ILE A 54 -9.93 -4.15 4.52
CA ILE A 54 -9.30 -3.36 3.46
C ILE A 54 -7.78 -3.53 3.49
N ILE A 55 -7.16 -3.38 4.67
CA ILE A 55 -5.71 -3.50 4.83
C ILE A 55 -5.22 -4.92 4.53
N VAL A 56 -5.85 -5.94 5.10
CA VAL A 56 -5.46 -7.34 4.90
C VAL A 56 -5.62 -7.76 3.44
N SER A 57 -6.70 -7.35 2.77
CA SER A 57 -6.90 -7.65 1.35
C SER A 57 -5.88 -6.92 0.47
N ALA A 58 -5.56 -5.65 0.76
CA ALA A 58 -4.52 -4.92 0.04
C ALA A 58 -3.14 -5.57 0.21
N ILE A 59 -2.77 -5.97 1.43
CA ILE A 59 -1.53 -6.70 1.71
C ILE A 59 -1.50 -8.03 0.96
N TYR A 60 -2.60 -8.79 0.99
CA TYR A 60 -2.70 -10.07 0.30
C TYR A 60 -2.50 -9.92 -1.21
N ILE A 61 -3.19 -8.95 -1.84
CA ILE A 61 -3.05 -8.67 -3.27
C ILE A 61 -1.63 -8.23 -3.59
N ALA A 62 -1.02 -7.38 -2.77
CA ALA A 62 0.35 -6.92 -2.95
C ALA A 62 1.35 -8.10 -2.91
N ILE A 63 1.29 -8.94 -1.87
CA ILE A 63 2.15 -10.11 -1.74
C ILE A 63 1.94 -11.09 -2.89
N ARG A 64 0.68 -11.45 -3.18
CA ARG A 64 0.35 -12.41 -4.23
C ARG A 64 0.79 -11.92 -5.60
N SER A 65 0.55 -10.66 -5.89
CA SER A 65 0.95 -10.08 -7.16
C SER A 65 2.46 -9.94 -7.30
N MET A 66 3.20 -9.67 -6.20
CA MET A 66 4.66 -9.76 -6.19
C MET A 66 5.13 -11.19 -6.47
N LEU A 67 4.53 -12.20 -5.85
CA LEU A 67 4.92 -13.62 -6.05
C LEU A 67 4.61 -14.13 -7.46
N THR A 68 3.47 -13.72 -8.02
CA THR A 68 3.03 -14.09 -9.38
C THR A 68 3.68 -13.22 -10.46
N GLY A 69 4.56 -12.28 -10.11
CA GLY A 69 5.26 -11.44 -11.09
C GLY A 69 4.33 -10.50 -11.88
N ASN A 70 3.09 -10.31 -11.43
CA ASN A 70 2.16 -9.41 -12.09
C ASN A 70 2.73 -7.99 -12.06
N ASN A 71 2.54 -7.21 -13.13
CA ASN A 71 3.14 -5.88 -13.26
C ASN A 71 2.38 -4.86 -12.41
N LEU A 72 2.52 -4.94 -11.08
CA LEU A 72 1.92 -4.01 -10.12
C LEU A 72 2.49 -2.60 -10.23
N MET A 73 3.78 -2.52 -10.57
CA MET A 73 4.54 -1.29 -10.51
C MET A 73 5.03 -0.98 -11.92
N ASP A 74 4.18 -0.31 -12.69
CA ASP A 74 4.60 0.24 -13.97
C ASP A 74 5.80 1.18 -13.70
N THR A 75 6.94 0.83 -14.28
CA THR A 75 8.25 1.46 -14.06
C THR A 75 8.42 2.75 -14.86
N SER A 76 7.35 3.22 -15.51
CA SER A 76 7.29 4.51 -16.21
C SER A 76 7.83 5.66 -15.37
N LYS A 77 8.50 6.62 -16.04
CA LYS A 77 9.08 7.83 -15.40
C LYS A 77 8.04 8.59 -14.57
N ARG A 78 6.78 8.60 -15.02
CA ARG A 78 5.65 9.24 -14.32
C ARG A 78 5.36 8.57 -12.98
N ASN A 79 5.37 7.24 -12.91
CA ASN A 79 5.13 6.51 -11.67
C ASN A 79 6.28 6.66 -10.68
N LYS A 80 7.53 6.76 -11.14
CA LYS A 80 8.68 7.07 -10.27
C LYS A 80 8.51 8.43 -9.60
N ILE A 81 8.09 9.45 -10.36
CA ILE A 81 7.82 10.80 -9.82
C ILE A 81 6.67 10.76 -8.81
N LEU A 82 5.57 10.08 -9.13
CA LEU A 82 4.44 9.91 -8.21
C LEU A 82 4.84 9.18 -6.93
N THR A 83 5.74 8.20 -7.02
CA THR A 83 6.27 7.46 -5.87
C THR A 83 7.08 8.38 -4.96
N VAL A 84 7.93 9.25 -5.52
CA VAL A 84 8.67 10.25 -4.74
C VAL A 84 7.72 11.22 -4.03
N PHE A 85 6.71 11.74 -4.73
CA PHE A 85 5.70 12.58 -4.09
C PHE A 85 4.92 11.85 -3.00
N ALA A 86 4.61 10.56 -3.19
CA ALA A 86 3.95 9.75 -2.17
C ALA A 86 4.84 9.56 -0.93
N ILE A 87 6.15 9.30 -1.10
CA ILE A 87 7.10 9.21 0.01
C ILE A 87 7.12 10.52 0.78
N LEU A 88 7.32 11.64 0.09
CA LEU A 88 7.38 12.96 0.73
C LEU A 88 6.08 13.32 1.45
N GLY A 89 4.93 13.07 0.81
CA GLY A 89 3.62 13.31 1.39
C GLY A 89 3.37 12.45 2.63
N LEU A 90 3.70 11.16 2.57
CA LEU A 90 3.50 10.23 3.68
C LEU A 90 4.44 10.57 4.86
N SER A 91 5.69 10.91 4.58
CA SER A 91 6.64 11.43 5.59
C SER A 91 6.13 12.70 6.24
N LEU A 92 5.55 13.63 5.47
CA LEU A 92 5.01 14.87 6.01
C LEU A 92 3.83 14.60 6.97
N VAL A 93 2.93 13.67 6.61
CA VAL A 93 1.81 13.26 7.48
C VAL A 93 2.31 12.64 8.79
N VAL A 94 3.33 11.77 8.71
CA VAL A 94 3.97 11.15 9.88
C VAL A 94 4.64 12.20 10.77
N THR A 95 5.37 13.15 10.18
CA THR A 95 6.03 14.25 10.89
C THR A 95 5.00 15.17 11.54
N ALA A 96 3.94 15.57 10.85
CA ALA A 96 2.89 16.41 11.43
C ALA A 96 2.20 15.72 12.62
N SER A 97 1.85 14.45 12.46
CA SER A 97 1.20 13.65 13.50
C SER A 97 2.10 13.47 14.73
N ASN A 98 3.39 13.19 14.53
CA ASN A 98 4.37 13.11 15.62
C ASN A 98 4.67 14.48 16.23
N GLY A 99 4.72 15.53 15.43
CA GLY A 99 4.93 16.90 15.87
C GLY A 99 3.84 17.36 16.83
N VAL A 100 2.57 17.14 16.49
CA VAL A 100 1.43 17.45 17.38
C VAL A 100 1.52 16.68 18.69
N LYS A 101 1.79 15.37 18.63
CA LYS A 101 1.95 14.54 19.83
C LYS A 101 3.13 14.98 20.69
N ASN A 102 4.27 15.29 20.07
CA ASN A 102 5.47 15.70 20.75
C ASN A 102 5.28 17.08 21.42
N TYR A 103 4.71 18.06 20.71
CA TYR A 103 4.42 19.37 21.28
C TYR A 103 3.38 19.31 22.40
N SER A 104 2.37 18.44 22.29
CA SER A 104 1.39 18.23 23.36
C SER A 104 2.00 17.64 24.63
N ASN A 105 3.03 16.82 24.51
CA ASN A 105 3.64 16.11 25.65
C ASN A 105 4.86 16.84 26.23
N TYR A 106 5.58 17.60 25.41
CA TYR A 106 6.85 18.25 25.77
C TYR A 106 6.84 19.76 25.49
N GLY A 107 5.66 20.36 25.26
CA GLY A 107 5.51 21.78 24.94
C GLY A 107 6.16 22.72 25.94
N GLU A 108 6.17 22.36 27.22
CA GLU A 108 6.83 23.14 28.29
C GLU A 108 8.36 23.20 28.15
N GLN A 109 8.97 22.27 27.40
CA GLN A 109 10.41 22.26 27.14
C GLN A 109 10.80 23.12 25.93
N TYR A 110 9.82 23.68 25.22
CA TYR A 110 10.04 24.51 24.03
C TYR A 110 9.72 25.98 24.33
N SER A 111 10.55 26.89 23.81
CA SER A 111 10.29 28.33 23.89
C SER A 111 9.17 28.80 22.95
N GLY A 112 8.66 27.92 22.09
CA GLY A 112 7.55 28.15 21.18
C GLY A 112 7.59 27.23 19.95
N ILE A 113 6.70 27.50 18.98
CA ILE A 113 6.58 26.69 17.75
C ILE A 113 7.80 26.87 16.81
N PHE A 114 8.52 27.99 16.94
CA PHE A 114 9.77 28.25 16.21
C PHE A 114 11.02 27.93 17.03
N ASP A 115 10.88 27.17 18.13
CA ASP A 115 12.03 26.69 18.89
C ASP A 115 12.92 25.78 18.03
N PHE A 116 14.23 26.00 18.10
CA PHE A 116 15.20 25.24 17.32
C PHE A 116 15.16 23.73 17.65
N HIS A 117 14.95 23.35 18.91
CA HIS A 117 14.86 21.96 19.32
C HIS A 117 13.61 21.30 18.76
N PHE A 118 12.48 22.01 18.77
CA PHE A 118 11.24 21.50 18.18
C PHE A 118 11.38 21.32 16.66
N LEU A 119 11.97 22.31 15.97
CA LEU A 119 12.22 22.21 14.54
C LEU A 119 13.20 21.08 14.19
N ALA A 120 14.21 20.85 15.03
CA ALA A 120 15.14 19.73 14.89
C ALA A 120 14.41 18.37 15.04
N VAL A 121 13.49 18.24 15.99
CA VAL A 121 12.65 17.03 16.15
C VAL A 121 11.80 16.80 14.90
N LEU A 122 11.17 17.84 14.34
CA LEU A 122 10.41 17.73 13.09
C LEU A 122 11.29 17.31 11.90
N ALA A 123 12.48 17.90 11.76
CA ALA A 123 13.41 17.55 10.70
C ALA A 123 13.91 16.10 10.83
N VAL A 124 14.32 15.66 12.02
CA VAL A 124 14.80 14.29 12.27
C VAL A 124 13.69 13.27 12.03
N THR A 125 12.46 13.54 12.49
CA THR A 125 11.30 12.65 12.24
C THR A 125 10.94 12.58 10.76
N PHE A 126 11.05 13.69 10.03
CA PHE A 126 10.84 13.70 8.58
C PHE A 126 11.90 12.88 7.84
N LEU A 127 13.18 13.11 8.10
CA LEU A 127 14.26 12.37 7.44
C LEU A 127 14.20 10.87 7.77
N SER A 128 13.98 10.52 9.03
CA SER A 128 13.90 9.11 9.45
C SER A 128 12.68 8.41 8.84
N SER A 129 11.50 9.04 8.83
CA SER A 129 10.31 8.46 8.20
C SER A 129 10.48 8.31 6.68
N ALA A 130 11.05 9.31 5.99
CA ALA A 130 11.34 9.23 4.56
C ALA A 130 12.31 8.10 4.23
N ALA A 131 13.37 7.93 5.03
CA ALA A 131 14.31 6.83 4.88
C ALA A 131 13.63 5.47 5.09
N LEU A 132 12.83 5.31 6.14
CA LEU A 132 12.12 4.07 6.42
C LEU A 132 11.12 3.70 5.31
N ILE A 133 10.30 4.65 4.87
CA ILE A 133 9.34 4.43 3.78
C ILE A 133 10.10 4.02 2.50
N SER A 134 11.22 4.68 2.20
CA SER A 134 12.06 4.34 1.05
C SER A 134 12.63 2.92 1.14
N ILE A 135 13.09 2.49 2.32
CA ILE A 135 13.57 1.12 2.56
C ILE A 135 12.45 0.10 2.33
N VAL A 136 11.24 0.37 2.84
CA VAL A 136 10.08 -0.51 2.66
C VAL A 136 9.72 -0.63 1.18
N LEU A 137 9.67 0.49 0.44
CA LEU A 137 9.40 0.47 -0.99
C LEU A 137 10.49 -0.24 -1.80
N LEU A 138 11.76 -0.08 -1.41
CA LEU A 138 12.87 -0.79 -2.03
C LEU A 138 12.77 -2.30 -1.78
N PHE A 139 12.40 -2.71 -0.57
CA PHE A 139 12.14 -4.12 -0.26
C PHE A 139 11.01 -4.69 -1.12
N ILE A 140 9.90 -3.95 -1.24
CA ILE A 140 8.77 -4.29 -2.12
C ILE A 140 9.23 -4.44 -3.58
N TYR A 141 10.02 -3.49 -4.09
CA TYR A 141 10.56 -3.54 -5.46
C TYR A 141 11.47 -4.76 -5.68
N ILE A 142 12.32 -5.09 -4.71
CA ILE A 142 13.17 -6.27 -4.76
C ILE A 142 12.33 -7.56 -4.75
N CYS A 143 11.27 -7.62 -3.96
CA CYS A 143 10.34 -8.75 -3.96
C CYS A 143 9.64 -8.88 -5.32
N HIS A 144 9.20 -7.77 -5.89
CA HIS A 144 8.55 -7.71 -7.20
C HIS A 144 9.46 -8.24 -8.31
N ILE A 145 10.71 -7.75 -8.42
CA ILE A 145 11.64 -8.21 -9.46
C ILE A 145 12.02 -9.69 -9.28
N ARG A 146 12.11 -10.18 -8.03
CA ARG A 146 12.36 -11.60 -7.76
C ARG A 146 11.20 -12.48 -8.20
N GLY A 147 9.96 -12.06 -7.98
CA GLY A 147 8.79 -12.78 -8.45
C GLY A 147 8.67 -12.79 -9.97
N GLN A 148 8.94 -11.66 -10.63
CA GLN A 148 8.97 -11.59 -12.09
C GLN A 148 9.97 -12.55 -12.70
N ARG A 149 11.21 -12.62 -12.17
CA ARG A 149 12.23 -13.58 -12.63
C ARG A 149 11.83 -15.03 -12.44
N LYS A 150 11.05 -15.36 -11.40
CA LYS A 150 10.54 -16.72 -11.20
C LYS A 150 9.51 -17.07 -12.27
N LEU A 151 8.61 -16.15 -12.58
CA LEU A 151 7.59 -16.34 -13.61
C LEU A 151 8.22 -16.52 -15.00
N GLU A 152 9.17 -15.66 -15.35
CA GLU A 152 9.88 -15.74 -16.65
C GLU A 152 10.60 -17.08 -16.84
N LYS A 153 11.20 -17.61 -15.77
CA LYS A 153 11.83 -18.94 -15.79
C LYS A 153 10.83 -20.08 -15.96
N GLN A 154 9.64 -19.97 -15.35
CA GLN A 154 8.59 -20.97 -15.50
C GLN A 154 8.04 -20.99 -16.93
N ILE A 155 7.76 -19.82 -17.50
CA ILE A 155 7.27 -19.71 -18.88
C ILE A 155 8.29 -20.32 -19.86
N ARG A 156 9.57 -19.96 -19.75
CA ARG A 156 10.61 -20.51 -20.62
C ARG A 156 10.75 -22.04 -20.49
N TYR A 157 10.66 -22.56 -19.27
CA TYR A 157 10.72 -24.00 -19.04
C TYR A 157 9.54 -24.74 -19.66
N ASP A 158 8.32 -24.19 -19.54
CA ASP A 158 7.12 -24.76 -20.15
C ASP A 158 7.18 -24.70 -21.69
N ASP A 159 7.76 -23.64 -22.28
CA ASP A 159 8.00 -23.52 -23.74
C ASP A 159 9.08 -24.49 -24.26
N ASP A 160 10.09 -24.83 -23.45
CA ASP A 160 11.17 -25.76 -23.81
C ASP A 160 10.75 -27.25 -23.69
N GLU A 161 9.66 -27.56 -22.96
CA GLU A 161 9.10 -28.92 -22.80
C GLU A 161 7.99 -29.28 -23.81
N GLU A 162 7.46 -28.32 -24.59
CA GLU A 162 6.50 -28.55 -25.71
C GLU A 162 7.19 -28.81 -27.05
#